data_AF-A0A6V7WXB4-F1
#
_entry.id   AF-A0A6V7WXB4-F1
#
_cell.length_a   1.000
_cell.length_b   1.000
_cell.length_c   1.000
_cell.angle_alpha   90.00
_cell.angle_beta   90.00
_cell.angle_gamma   90.00
#
_symmetry.space_group_name_H-M   'P 1'
#
loop_
_entity.id
_entity.type
_entity.pdbx_description
1 polymer ?
#
loop_
_entity_poly.entity_id
_entity_poly.type
_entity_poly.pdbx_seq_one_letter_code
_entity_poly.pdbx_strand_id
1 'polypeptide(L)'
;MGKENNNCKQKDFYFRRHCILANFLSSHSTDIKFAFFMDADIGVINPNHPLEEFLEGKKDFDFIFYERIFNGEIMAGSYILKKYSIY
;
A
#
# COMPACT_ATOMS: atom_id res chain seq x y z
N MET A 1 5.88 7.43 16.50
CA MET A 1 5.57 5.99 16.37
C MET A 1 4.18 5.76 16.92
N GLY A 2 3.20 5.44 16.07
CA GLY A 2 1.80 5.29 16.46
C GLY A 2 1.59 4.11 17.40
N LYS A 3 0.59 4.21 18.29
CA LYS A 3 0.17 3.14 19.21
C LYS A 3 0.05 1.82 18.44
N GLU A 4 0.86 0.82 18.78
CA GLU A 4 0.70 -0.53 18.27
C GLU A 4 -0.67 -1.06 18.70
N ASN A 5 -1.59 -1.17 17.75
CA ASN A 5 -2.81 -1.93 17.96
C ASN A 5 -2.40 -3.40 18.18
N ASN A 6 -2.65 -3.89 19.39
CA ASN A 6 -2.27 -5.21 19.90
C ASN A 6 -2.95 -6.40 19.18
N ASN A 7 -3.59 -6.17 18.02
CA ASN A 7 -4.31 -7.18 17.24
C ASN A 7 -3.47 -7.80 16.11
N CYS A 8 -2.37 -7.17 15.68
CA CYS A 8 -1.49 -7.70 14.64
C CYS A 8 -0.49 -8.73 15.19
N LYS A 9 -0.97 -9.96 15.44
CA LYS A 9 -0.20 -11.04 16.09
C LYS A 9 0.78 -11.79 15.19
N GLN A 10 0.81 -11.47 13.89
CA GLN A 10 1.70 -12.11 12.94
C GLN A 10 3.17 -11.76 13.32
N LYS A 11 4.04 -12.78 13.45
CA LYS A 11 5.42 -12.62 13.95
C LYS A 11 6.41 -12.08 12.92
N ASP A 12 6.22 -12.44 11.66
CA ASP A 12 7.01 -11.99 10.53
C ASP A 12 6.64 -10.53 10.17
N PHE A 13 7.61 -9.63 10.26
CA PHE A 13 7.36 -8.23 9.97
C PHE A 13 6.84 -7.98 8.54
N TYR A 14 7.20 -8.84 7.57
CA TYR A 14 6.73 -8.75 6.19
C TYR A 14 5.22 -8.86 6.07
N PHE A 15 4.59 -9.69 6.90
CA PHE A 15 3.14 -9.85 6.90
C PHE A 15 2.45 -8.96 7.94
N ARG A 16 3.10 -8.71 9.08
CA ARG A 16 2.56 -7.86 10.15
C ARG A 16 2.25 -6.43 9.67
N ARG A 17 3.09 -5.88 8.78
CA ARG A 17 2.91 -4.54 8.22
C ARG A 17 1.57 -4.34 7.48
N HIS A 18 1.05 -5.38 6.82
CA HIS A 18 -0.24 -5.30 6.13
C HIS A 18 -1.41 -5.13 7.12
N CYS A 19 -1.34 -5.78 8.29
CA CYS A 19 -2.31 -5.58 9.36
C CYS A 19 -2.21 -4.17 9.97
N ILE A 20 -0.99 -3.65 10.16
CA ILE A 20 -0.78 -2.29 10.64
C ILE A 20 -1.37 -1.27 9.66
N LEU A 21 -1.13 -1.46 8.36
CA LEU A 21 -1.70 -0.64 7.30
C LEU A 21 -3.24 -0.70 7.31
N ALA A 22 -3.82 -1.89 7.41
CA ALA A 22 -5.27 -2.05 7.49
C ALA A 22 -5.86 -1.31 8.70
N ASN A 23 -5.28 -1.50 9.89
CA ASN A 23 -5.68 -0.77 11.09
C ASN A 23 -5.56 0.75 10.93
N PHE A 24 -4.46 1.23 10.32
CA PHE A 24 -4.25 2.65 10.04
C PHE A 24 -5.35 3.18 9.12
N LEU A 25 -5.63 2.50 8.01
CA LEU A 25 -6.66 2.90 7.07
C LEU A 25 -8.07 2.85 7.67
N SER A 26 -8.35 1.89 8.56
CA SER A 26 -9.62 1.80 9.29
C SER A 26 -9.80 2.91 10.32
N SER A 27 -8.73 3.37 10.96
CA SER A 27 -8.81 4.41 12.02
C SER A 27 -8.73 5.84 11.50
N HIS A 28 -8.41 6.06 10.23
CA HIS A 28 -8.27 7.37 9.61
C HIS A 28 -9.38 7.64 8.58
N SER A 29 -9.55 8.93 8.24
CA SER A 29 -10.72 9.49 7.54
C SER A 29 -11.29 8.64 6.40
N THR A 30 -12.61 8.72 6.23
CA THR A 30 -13.36 8.20 5.09
C THR A 30 -12.88 8.75 3.74
N ASP A 31 -12.13 9.84 3.75
CA ASP A 31 -11.71 10.55 2.53
C ASP A 31 -10.50 9.91 1.83
N ILE A 32 -9.82 8.97 2.48
CA ILE A 32 -8.74 8.20 1.85
C ILE A 32 -9.37 7.21 0.86
N LYS A 33 -9.21 7.47 -0.44
CA LYS A 33 -9.65 6.56 -1.52
C LYS A 33 -8.58 5.57 -1.93
N PHE A 34 -7.33 6.03 -1.93
CA PHE A 34 -6.17 5.24 -2.31
C PHE A 34 -5.09 5.40 -1.25
N ALA A 35 -4.31 4.34 -1.05
CA ALA A 35 -3.09 4.40 -0.26
C ALA A 35 -1.94 3.76 -1.05
N PHE A 36 -0.79 4.39 -0.99
CA PHE A 36 0.44 3.84 -1.54
C PHE A 36 1.30 3.33 -0.37
N PHE A 37 1.53 2.02 -0.36
CA PHE A 37 2.41 1.37 0.60
C PHE A 37 3.80 1.25 -0.03
N MET A 38 4.83 1.77 0.65
CA MET A 38 6.19 1.83 0.13
C MET A 38 7.17 1.24 1.16
N ASP A 39 8.10 0.41 0.69
CA ASP A 39 9.22 -0.08 1.48
C ASP A 39 10.25 1.03 1.72
N ALA A 40 10.90 0.99 2.88
CA ALA A 40 11.79 2.06 3.33
C ALA A 40 13.10 2.17 2.53
N ASP A 41 13.41 1.18 1.70
CA ASP A 41 14.59 1.12 0.84
C ASP A 41 14.28 1.50 -0.63
N ILE A 42 13.08 2.02 -0.91
CA ILE A 42 12.69 2.52 -2.23
C ILE A 42 12.92 4.04 -2.32
N GLY A 43 13.60 4.45 -3.39
CA GLY A 43 13.80 5.86 -3.75
C GLY A 43 12.92 6.32 -4.91
N VAL A 44 12.48 7.58 -4.88
CA VAL A 44 11.76 8.22 -5.99
C VAL A 44 12.77 8.70 -7.03
N ILE A 45 12.66 8.20 -8.26
CA ILE A 45 13.55 8.58 -9.37
C ILE A 45 13.01 9.72 -10.23
N ASN A 46 11.69 9.83 -10.36
CA ASN A 46 11.04 10.86 -11.17
C ASN A 46 9.86 11.47 -10.38
N PRO A 47 10.09 12.57 -9.66
CA PRO A 47 9.03 13.23 -8.89
C PRO A 47 8.01 13.96 -9.77
N ASN A 48 8.29 14.14 -11.07
CA ASN A 48 7.40 14.80 -12.02
C ASN A 48 6.39 13.84 -12.65
N HIS A 49 6.47 12.54 -12.35
CA HIS A 49 5.51 11.55 -12.83
C HIS A 49 4.56 11.18 -11.68
N PRO A 50 3.33 11.72 -11.66
CA PRO A 50 2.37 11.45 -10.60
C PRO A 50 2.01 9.96 -10.54
N LEU A 51 1.62 9.50 -9.35
CA LEU A 51 1.24 8.09 -9.16
C LEU A 51 -0.14 7.78 -9.75
N GLU A 52 -0.98 8.81 -9.88
CA GLU A 52 -2.33 8.76 -10.41
C GLU A 52 -2.37 8.29 -11.87
N GLU A 53 -1.32 8.56 -12.65
CA GLU A 53 -1.18 8.07 -14.03
C GLU A 53 -1.18 6.52 -14.08
N PHE A 54 -0.67 5.85 -13.04
CA PHE A 54 -0.75 4.39 -12.95
C PHE A 54 -2.17 3.88 -12.69
N LEU A 55 -3.09 4.74 -12.28
CA LEU A 55 -4.50 4.39 -12.03
C LEU A 55 -5.38 4.65 -13.25
N GLU A 56 -4.91 5.44 -14.22
CA GLU A 56 -5.69 5.79 -15.40
C GLU A 56 -6.18 4.54 -16.16
N GLY A 57 -7.47 4.56 -16.52
CA GLY A 57 -8.14 3.45 -17.18
C GLY A 57 -8.48 2.25 -16.30
N LYS A 58 -8.04 2.20 -15.03
CA LYS A 58 -8.29 1.07 -14.11
C LYS A 58 -9.51 1.38 -13.24
N LYS A 59 -10.56 0.57 -13.36
CA LYS A 59 -11.83 0.76 -12.61
C LYS A 59 -12.07 -0.34 -11.56
N ASP A 60 -11.70 -1.57 -11.90
CA ASP A 60 -11.89 -2.76 -11.06
C ASP A 60 -10.55 -3.29 -10.55
N PHE A 61 -10.05 -2.70 -9.47
CA PHE A 61 -8.88 -3.18 -8.76
C PHE A 61 -9.00 -2.90 -7.26
N ASP A 62 -8.43 -3.80 -6.48
CA ASP A 62 -8.25 -3.63 -5.03
C ASP A 62 -6.79 -3.29 -4.71
N PHE A 63 -5.88 -3.94 -5.43
CA PHE A 63 -4.44 -3.79 -5.31
C PHE A 63 -3.80 -3.68 -6.69
N ILE A 64 -2.76 -2.85 -6.79
CA ILE A 64 -1.89 -2.76 -7.96
C ILE A 64 -0.47 -3.08 -7.49
N PHE A 65 0.05 -4.19 -7.98
CA PHE A 65 1.44 -4.59 -7.86
C PHE A 65 2.20 -4.23 -9.14
N TYR A 66 3.53 -4.34 -9.08
CA TYR A 66 4.40 -4.11 -10.21
C TYR A 66 5.50 -5.16 -10.27
N GLU A 67 6.09 -5.33 -11.45
CA GLU A 67 7.22 -6.21 -11.68
C GLU A 67 8.54 -5.50 -11.32
N ARG A 68 9.43 -6.19 -10.61
CA ARG A 68 10.76 -5.65 -10.27
C ARG A 68 11.66 -5.64 -11.50
N ILE A 69 12.33 -4.51 -11.72
CA ILE A 69 13.22 -4.29 -12.87
C ILE A 69 14.42 -5.26 -12.95
N PHE A 70 14.85 -5.85 -11.84
CA PHE A 70 16.10 -6.62 -11.77
C PHE A 70 15.92 -8.14 -11.80
N ASN A 71 14.72 -8.66 -11.52
CA ASN A 71 14.47 -10.10 -11.46
C ASN A 71 13.11 -10.55 -12.01
N GLY A 72 12.25 -9.63 -12.47
CA GLY A 72 10.95 -9.97 -13.04
C GLY A 72 9.92 -10.49 -12.03
N GLU A 73 10.19 -10.37 -10.74
CA GLU A 73 9.29 -10.82 -9.69
C GLU A 73 8.19 -9.77 -9.41
N ILE A 74 6.97 -10.22 -9.09
CA ILE A 74 5.90 -9.34 -8.62
C ILE A 74 6.27 -8.80 -7.22
N MET A 75 6.42 -7.49 -7.11
CA MET A 75 6.68 -6.82 -5.84
C MET A 75 5.43 -6.84 -4.94
N ALA A 76 5.50 -7.55 -3.81
CA ALA A 76 4.50 -7.47 -2.73
C ALA A 76 4.90 -6.52 -1.58
N GLY A 77 6.11 -5.96 -1.64
CA GLY A 77 6.65 -5.02 -0.66
C GLY A 77 6.11 -3.60 -0.79
N SER A 78 5.71 -3.21 -1.99
CA SER A 78 5.16 -1.89 -2.28
C SER A 78 4.08 -1.99 -3.33
N TYR A 79 2.98 -1.29 -3.12
CA TYR A 79 1.77 -1.43 -3.93
C TYR A 79 0.81 -0.27 -3.67
N ILE A 80 -0.08 -0.03 -4.64
CA ILE A 80 -1.22 0.86 -4.46
C ILE A 80 -2.42 0.00 -4.06
N LEU A 81 -3.21 0.48 -3.12
CA LEU A 81 -4.46 -0.15 -2.73
C LEU A 81 -5.62 0.85 -2.81
N LYS A 82 -6.80 0.35 -3.16
CA LYS A 82 -8.05 1.08 -3.12
C LYS A 82 -8.76 0.79 -1.80
N LYS A 83 -9.01 1.81 -0.98
CA LYS A 83 -9.79 1.67 0.24
C LYS A 83 -11.27 1.69 -0.15
N TYR A 84 -12.00 0.64 0.25
CA TYR A 84 -13.45 0.65 0.20
C TYR A 84 -14.00 1.32 1.45
N SER A 85 -15.01 2.18 1.27
CA SER A 85 -15.80 2.66 2.40
C SER A 85 -16.56 1.47 2.96
N ILE A 86 -16.21 1.06 4.17
CA ILE A 86 -17.04 0.15 4.94
C ILE A 86 -18.16 1.02 5.49
N TYR A 87 -19.40 0.73 5.08
CA TYR A 87 -20.61 1.48 5.49
C TYR A 87 -20.76 1.54 7.01
#